data_AF-A0A8G1VSU5-F1
#
_entry.id   AF-A0A8G1VSU5-F1
#
_cell.length_a   1.000
_cell.length_b   1.000
_cell.length_c   1.000
_cell.angle_alpha   90.00
_cell.angle_beta   90.00
_cell.angle_gamma   90.00
#
_symmetry.space_group_name_H-M   'P 1'
#
loop_
_entity.id
_entity.type
_entity.pdbx_description
1 polymer ?
#
loop_
_entity_poly.entity_id
_entity_poly.type
_entity_poly.pdbx_seq_one_letter_code
_entity_poly.pdbx_strand_id
1 'polypeptide(L)'
;MSMASAANYQASATLTPCSSLIDKELPHKTAVEDPATEQLAFALFEEKVLKRLEHVVRLYNAGKPLFPRALLEDLDRQIEEGREEIRIKDFDDVVSTYSRSVPALCLDLATTYCIGYSSIQVLTHIHPSCATMMFKDPPPVSILYTRHPEVAEGNIEMLGPVFVKMRERWQESETCQELVSHLTTLRFSLPIHKIVAFGLGTLGKTQNGRFSTRSHVQHAAVETMATVLAKSGVSGGKRIDCYFQDPWYDENDVRFLHSIGFQPLNDPKGFLEIDEHTLVFSVSPNVPVKQIVADLQWPGAMIWNTVCGEEERKQWKRRLRNGEEFWLG
;
A
#
# COMPACT_ATOMS: atom_id res chain seq x y z
N MET A 1 -25.04 4.70 -31.04
CA MET A 1 -23.79 5.42 -31.37
C MET A 1 -23.69 6.66 -30.50
N SER A 2 -22.95 6.56 -29.41
CA SER A 2 -22.38 7.70 -28.69
C SER A 2 -21.35 7.13 -27.72
N MET A 3 -20.06 7.33 -28.04
CA MET A 3 -18.95 6.95 -27.18
C MET A 3 -18.82 7.99 -26.07
N ALA A 4 -19.05 7.60 -24.82
CA ALA A 4 -18.67 8.39 -23.65
C ALA A 4 -17.38 7.81 -23.07
N SER A 5 -16.28 8.51 -23.37
CA SER A 5 -14.93 8.28 -22.87
C SER A 5 -14.88 8.24 -21.33
N ALA A 6 -14.55 7.09 -20.76
CA ALA A 6 -14.19 6.95 -19.36
C ALA A 6 -12.84 7.66 -19.12
N ALA A 7 -12.89 8.82 -18.46
CA ALA A 7 -11.69 9.52 -18.02
C ALA A 7 -11.05 8.74 -16.85
N ASN A 8 -10.00 7.98 -17.15
CA ASN A 8 -9.10 7.39 -16.16
C ASN A 8 -8.40 8.52 -15.38
N TYR A 9 -8.92 8.83 -14.19
CA TYR A 9 -8.24 9.69 -13.24
C TYR A 9 -7.43 8.81 -12.28
N GLN A 10 -6.23 8.43 -12.69
CA GLN A 10 -5.22 7.87 -11.79
C GLN A 10 -4.77 9.00 -10.86
N ALA A 11 -5.33 9.04 -9.65
CA ALA A 11 -4.71 9.76 -8.54
C ALA A 11 -3.46 8.96 -8.12
N SER A 12 -2.34 9.22 -8.80
CA SER A 12 -1.02 8.82 -8.34
C SER A 12 -0.72 9.66 -7.10
N ALA A 13 -1.04 9.12 -5.92
CA ALA A 13 -0.44 9.59 -4.69
C ALA A 13 0.98 9.03 -4.66
N THR A 14 1.92 9.74 -5.28
CA THR A 14 3.34 9.55 -5.01
C THR A 14 3.54 9.76 -3.51
N LEU A 15 3.84 8.67 -2.81
CA LEU A 15 4.62 8.75 -1.58
C LEU A 15 5.96 9.32 -2.00
N THR A 16 6.12 10.63 -1.91
CA THR A 16 7.43 11.25 -2.07
C THR A 16 8.18 10.93 -0.78
N PRO A 17 9.23 10.08 -0.80
CA PRO A 17 10.09 10.00 0.35
C PRO A 17 10.69 11.39 0.56
N CYS A 18 10.77 11.76 1.82
CA CYS A 18 11.38 12.98 2.27
C CYS A 18 12.89 12.95 2.00
N SER A 19 13.25 13.28 0.77
CA SER A 19 14.64 13.48 0.33
C SER A 19 14.79 14.72 -0.55
N SER A 20 13.82 15.63 -0.53
CA SER A 20 13.96 16.93 -1.19
C SER A 20 14.55 17.93 -0.21
N LEU A 21 15.71 18.49 -0.60
CA LEU A 21 16.36 19.73 -0.15
C LEU A 21 17.68 19.53 0.63
N ILE A 22 18.76 19.39 -0.14
CA ILE A 22 19.99 20.16 0.14
C ILE A 22 20.18 21.09 -1.07
N ASP A 23 19.43 22.18 -1.08
CA ASP A 23 19.88 23.44 -1.69
C ASP A 23 20.20 24.38 -0.53
N LYS A 24 21.38 24.19 0.06
CA LYS A 24 22.07 25.25 0.81
C LYS A 24 23.54 25.21 0.39
N GLU A 25 23.94 26.33 -0.21
CA GLU A 25 25.25 26.63 -0.78
C GLU A 25 26.42 25.93 -0.07
N LEU A 26 27.09 25.03 -0.80
CA LEU A 26 28.44 24.59 -0.44
C LEU A 26 29.44 25.72 -0.73
N PRO A 27 30.42 25.98 0.15
CA PRO A 27 31.48 26.91 -0.15
C PRO A 27 32.27 26.41 -1.35
N HIS A 28 32.42 27.25 -2.37
CA HIS A 28 33.26 27.00 -3.54
C HIS A 28 34.67 26.54 -3.11
N LYS A 29 34.90 25.23 -3.21
CA LYS A 29 36.23 24.66 -3.38
C LYS A 29 36.23 23.87 -4.67
N THR A 30 36.88 24.46 -5.66
CA THR A 30 37.31 23.86 -6.91
C THR A 30 38.17 22.64 -6.63
N ALA A 31 37.56 21.45 -6.63
CA ALA A 31 38.24 20.22 -6.99
C ALA A 31 37.82 19.94 -8.44
N VAL A 32 38.79 19.94 -9.35
CA VAL A 32 38.58 19.43 -10.71
C VAL A 32 38.42 17.92 -10.55
N GLU A 33 37.17 17.45 -10.49
CA GLU A 33 36.88 16.01 -10.53
C GLU A 33 37.24 15.50 -11.93
N ASP A 34 38.17 14.54 -11.98
CA ASP A 34 38.65 13.93 -13.21
C ASP A 34 37.52 13.14 -13.89
N PRO A 35 37.16 13.44 -15.16
CA PRO A 35 36.12 12.72 -15.90
C PRO A 35 36.27 11.20 -15.92
N ALA A 36 37.50 10.69 -15.81
CA ALA A 36 37.77 9.26 -15.71
C ALA A 36 37.30 8.65 -14.38
N THR A 37 37.32 9.42 -13.29
CA THR A 37 36.87 8.99 -11.96
C THR A 37 35.34 8.92 -11.89
N GLU A 38 34.65 9.87 -12.52
CA GLU A 38 33.19 9.88 -12.61
C GLU A 38 32.67 8.71 -13.46
N GLN A 39 33.30 8.44 -14.61
CA GLN A 39 32.98 7.29 -15.47
C GLN A 39 33.21 5.95 -14.76
N LEU A 40 34.30 5.82 -13.99
CA LEU A 40 34.58 4.62 -13.22
C LEU A 40 33.58 4.42 -12.08
N ALA A 41 33.21 5.49 -11.37
CA ALA A 41 32.19 5.44 -10.32
C ALA A 41 30.82 5.03 -10.88
N PHE A 42 30.45 5.54 -12.06
CA PHE A 42 29.23 5.16 -12.76
C PHE A 42 29.24 3.68 -13.19
N ALA A 43 30.35 3.19 -13.76
CA ALA A 43 30.48 1.79 -14.16
C ALA A 43 30.41 0.81 -12.97
N LEU A 44 31.08 1.15 -11.85
CA LEU A 44 31.01 0.36 -10.61
C LEU A 44 29.60 0.36 -10.00
N PHE A 45 28.89 1.48 -10.12
CA PHE A 45 27.50 1.59 -9.69
C PHE A 45 26.59 0.67 -10.51
N GLU A 46 26.71 0.70 -11.85
CA GLU A 46 25.94 -0.19 -12.73
C GLU A 46 26.22 -1.67 -12.44
N GLU A 47 27.48 -2.06 -12.21
CA GLU A 47 27.83 -3.44 -11.87
C GLU A 47 27.21 -3.89 -10.54
N LYS A 48 27.25 -3.03 -9.51
CA LYS A 48 26.63 -3.32 -8.20
C LYS A 48 25.11 -3.48 -8.33
N VAL A 49 24.48 -2.61 -9.12
CA VAL A 49 23.04 -2.67 -9.40
C VAL A 49 22.67 -3.97 -10.11
N LEU A 50 23.40 -4.36 -11.16
CA LEU A 50 23.14 -5.59 -11.89
C LEU A 50 23.29 -6.82 -10.99
N LYS A 51 24.35 -6.90 -10.19
CA LYS A 51 24.55 -8.01 -9.23
C LYS A 51 23.41 -8.09 -8.21
N ARG A 52 22.91 -6.95 -7.73
CA ARG A 52 21.74 -6.93 -6.85
C ARG A 52 20.49 -7.44 -7.56
N LEU A 53 20.20 -6.95 -8.76
CA LEU A 53 19.04 -7.38 -9.53
C LEU A 53 19.06 -8.89 -9.76
N GLU A 54 20.19 -9.42 -10.22
CA GLU A 54 20.39 -10.86 -10.39
C GLU A 54 20.17 -11.62 -9.08
N HIS A 55 20.70 -11.09 -7.98
CA HIS A 55 20.57 -11.69 -6.66
C HIS A 55 19.10 -11.74 -6.18
N VAL A 56 18.37 -10.62 -6.25
CA VAL A 56 16.95 -10.53 -5.87
C VAL A 56 16.09 -11.46 -6.72
N VAL A 57 16.28 -11.43 -8.05
CA VAL A 57 15.56 -12.30 -8.99
C VAL A 57 15.85 -13.76 -8.71
N ARG A 58 17.11 -14.12 -8.44
CA ARG A 58 17.50 -15.50 -8.11
C ARG A 58 16.79 -15.99 -6.84
N LEU A 59 16.79 -15.19 -5.78
CA LEU A 59 16.14 -15.56 -4.51
C LEU A 59 14.61 -15.65 -4.65
N TYR A 60 14.00 -14.71 -5.36
CA TYR A 60 12.57 -14.73 -5.65
C TYR A 60 12.18 -15.98 -6.47
N ASN A 61 12.93 -16.29 -7.53
CA ASN A 61 12.72 -17.50 -8.33
C ASN A 61 12.99 -18.79 -7.57
N ALA A 62 13.83 -18.77 -6.53
CA ALA A 62 14.04 -19.88 -5.63
C ALA A 62 12.88 -20.07 -4.62
N GLY A 63 11.88 -19.19 -4.63
CA GLY A 63 10.73 -19.23 -3.74
C GLY A 63 11.01 -18.69 -2.34
N LYS A 64 12.05 -17.88 -2.14
CA LYS A 64 12.27 -17.19 -0.85
C LYS A 64 11.15 -16.14 -0.67
N PRO A 65 10.34 -16.20 0.42
CA PRO A 65 9.27 -15.22 0.65
C PRO A 65 9.83 -13.83 0.92
N LEU A 66 9.28 -12.81 0.26
CA LEU A 66 9.59 -11.41 0.49
C LEU A 66 8.94 -10.90 1.79
N PHE A 67 7.76 -11.44 2.12
CA PHE A 67 6.93 -11.01 3.24
C PHE A 67 6.59 -12.19 4.17
N PRO A 68 7.60 -12.87 4.76
CA PRO A 68 7.34 -14.06 5.57
C PRO A 68 6.48 -13.72 6.80
N ARG A 69 5.51 -14.58 7.10
CA ARG A 69 4.58 -14.38 8.24
C ARG A 69 5.29 -14.11 9.56
N ALA A 70 6.34 -14.89 9.86
CA ALA A 70 7.12 -14.74 11.08
C ALA A 70 7.77 -13.34 11.23
N LEU A 71 8.09 -12.68 10.10
CA LEU A 71 8.61 -11.31 10.12
C LEU A 71 7.50 -10.31 10.46
N LEU A 72 6.29 -10.46 9.90
CA LEU A 72 5.17 -9.59 10.23
C LEU A 72 4.70 -9.78 11.69
N GLU A 73 4.73 -11.01 12.21
CA GLU A 73 4.44 -11.30 13.62
C GLU A 73 5.48 -10.68 14.56
N ASP A 74 6.77 -10.76 14.21
CA ASP A 74 7.84 -10.11 14.96
C ASP A 74 7.70 -8.58 14.95
N LEU A 75 7.34 -8.01 13.80
CA LEU A 75 7.07 -6.58 13.67
C LEU A 75 5.90 -6.13 14.54
N ASP A 76 4.77 -6.82 14.46
CA ASP A 76 3.58 -6.51 15.28
C ASP A 76 3.94 -6.54 16.77
N ARG A 77 4.62 -7.60 17.22
CA ARG A 77 5.08 -7.72 18.60
C ARG A 77 5.97 -6.54 19.02
N GLN A 78 6.98 -6.19 18.21
CA GLN A 78 7.89 -5.09 18.53
C GLN A 78 7.16 -3.75 18.66
N ILE A 79 6.15 -3.52 17.81
CA ILE A 79 5.33 -2.30 17.82
C ILE A 79 4.42 -2.26 19.05
N GLU A 80 3.74 -3.37 19.37
CA GLU A 80 2.82 -3.49 20.51
C GLU A 80 3.54 -3.40 21.85
N GLU A 81 4.74 -3.97 21.95
CA GLU A 81 5.61 -3.82 23.13
C GLU A 81 6.13 -2.38 23.30
N GLY A 82 5.90 -1.51 22.31
CA GLY A 82 6.29 -0.12 22.37
C GLY A 82 7.79 0.12 22.32
N ARG A 83 8.54 -0.76 21.64
CA ARG A 83 10.00 -0.63 21.53
C ARG A 83 10.37 0.67 20.82
N GLU A 84 11.39 1.35 21.34
CA GLU A 84 11.95 2.56 20.70
C GLU A 84 12.64 2.24 19.37
N GLU A 85 13.17 1.02 19.25
CA GLU A 85 13.84 0.54 18.04
C GLU A 85 13.13 -0.69 17.48
N ILE A 86 12.90 -0.68 16.17
CA ILE A 86 12.31 -1.77 15.40
C ILE A 86 13.42 -2.42 14.57
N ARG A 87 13.59 -3.73 14.73
CA ARG A 87 14.59 -4.53 14.01
C ARG A 87 13.92 -5.36 12.95
N ILE A 88 14.37 -5.25 11.70
CA ILE A 88 13.82 -5.96 10.54
C ILE A 88 14.94 -6.73 9.87
N LYS A 89 14.73 -8.03 9.68
CA LYS A 89 15.60 -8.86 8.84
C LYS A 89 15.17 -8.71 7.38
N ASP A 90 16.11 -8.35 6.52
CA ASP A 90 15.84 -8.26 5.09
C ASP A 90 15.90 -9.62 4.40
N PHE A 91 15.89 -9.59 3.07
CA PHE A 91 15.90 -10.79 2.23
C PHE A 91 17.20 -11.58 2.29
N ASP A 92 18.28 -11.01 2.85
CA ASP A 92 19.57 -11.66 3.08
C ASP A 92 19.76 -12.03 4.56
N ASP A 93 18.68 -11.97 5.36
CA ASP A 93 18.70 -12.17 6.81
C ASP A 93 19.57 -11.13 7.54
N VAL A 94 19.90 -10.02 6.87
CA VAL A 94 20.65 -8.89 7.44
C VAL A 94 19.68 -8.03 8.24
N VAL A 95 20.04 -7.77 9.49
CA VAL A 95 19.20 -6.97 10.39
C VAL A 95 19.45 -5.48 10.16
N SER A 96 18.39 -4.74 9.82
CA SER A 96 18.35 -3.28 9.89
C SER A 96 17.57 -2.83 11.12
N THR A 97 18.05 -1.77 11.78
CA THR A 97 17.39 -1.15 12.93
C THR A 97 16.82 0.20 12.52
N TYR A 98 15.57 0.46 12.92
CA TYR A 98 14.83 1.68 12.66
C TYR A 98 14.36 2.29 13.97
N SER A 99 14.29 3.61 14.04
CA SER A 99 13.68 4.31 15.17
C SER A 99 12.16 4.26 15.02
N ARG A 100 11.44 4.07 16.12
CA ARG A 100 9.99 4.25 16.15
C ARG A 100 9.61 5.72 16.07
N SER A 101 10.41 6.59 16.68
CA SER A 101 10.22 8.04 16.58
C SER A 101 10.82 8.57 15.29
N VAL A 102 10.19 9.60 14.72
CA VAL A 102 10.71 10.29 13.53
C VAL A 102 12.09 10.88 13.86
N PRO A 103 13.15 10.50 13.13
CA PRO A 103 14.49 11.04 13.36
C PRO A 103 14.52 12.55 13.16
N ALA A 104 15.41 13.24 13.89
CA ALA A 104 15.54 14.70 13.83
C ALA A 104 15.73 15.24 12.40
N LEU A 105 16.42 14.47 11.54
CA LEU A 105 16.66 14.80 10.14
C LEU A 105 15.39 14.80 9.26
N CYS A 106 14.31 14.17 9.72
CA CYS A 106 13.08 13.98 8.97
C CYS A 106 11.90 14.78 9.55
N LEU A 107 12.10 15.57 10.62
CA LEU A 107 11.00 16.26 11.32
C LEU A 107 10.31 17.33 10.48
N ASP A 108 11.00 17.91 9.50
CA ASP A 108 10.46 18.88 8.55
C ASP A 108 9.46 18.27 7.55
N LEU A 109 9.39 16.95 7.53
CA LEU A 109 8.97 16.17 6.38
C LEU A 109 8.04 15.01 6.77
N ALA A 110 8.24 14.43 7.96
CA ALA A 110 7.46 13.36 8.54
C ALA A 110 7.03 13.71 9.97
N THR A 111 5.87 13.17 10.37
CA THR A 111 5.31 13.30 11.73
C THR A 111 5.09 11.95 12.40
N THR A 112 5.18 10.86 11.63
CA THR A 112 4.96 9.49 12.08
C THR A 112 5.82 8.51 11.28
N TYR A 113 5.67 7.21 11.57
CA TYR A 113 6.20 6.12 10.78
C TYR A 113 5.10 5.17 10.28
N CYS A 114 5.40 4.38 9.26
CA CYS A 114 4.59 3.25 8.81
C CYS A 114 5.48 2.12 8.29
N ILE A 115 4.91 0.94 8.09
CA ILE A 115 5.62 -0.18 7.47
C ILE A 115 5.59 0.00 5.95
N GLY A 116 6.76 0.00 5.34
CA GLY A 116 6.95 0.04 3.90
C GLY A 116 7.06 -1.35 3.32
N TYR A 117 6.34 -1.60 2.23
CA TYR A 117 6.33 -2.87 1.51
C TYR A 117 6.76 -2.66 0.06
N SER A 118 7.95 -3.15 -0.29
CA SER A 118 8.52 -3.06 -1.64
C SER A 118 8.17 -4.32 -2.44
N SER A 119 7.39 -4.17 -3.50
CA SER A 119 7.04 -5.28 -4.39
C SER A 119 8.25 -5.80 -5.16
N ILE A 120 8.18 -7.01 -5.70
CA ILE A 120 9.23 -7.52 -6.59
C ILE A 120 9.46 -6.58 -7.79
N GLN A 121 8.42 -5.93 -8.31
CA GLN A 121 8.56 -4.92 -9.37
C GLN A 121 9.38 -3.72 -8.88
N VAL A 122 9.10 -3.17 -7.69
CA VAL A 122 9.89 -2.05 -7.12
C VAL A 122 11.35 -2.46 -6.87
N LEU A 123 11.57 -3.69 -6.41
CA LEU A 123 12.91 -4.21 -6.15
C LEU A 123 13.72 -4.48 -7.44
N THR A 124 13.05 -4.66 -8.58
CA THR A 124 13.68 -5.02 -9.86
C THR A 124 13.63 -3.93 -10.93
N HIS A 125 12.71 -2.97 -10.84
CA HIS A 125 12.56 -1.86 -11.78
C HIS A 125 13.23 -0.61 -11.24
N ILE A 126 14.52 -0.48 -11.51
CA ILE A 126 15.30 0.68 -11.10
C ILE A 126 15.03 1.85 -12.04
N HIS A 127 14.67 3.00 -11.47
CA HIS A 127 14.47 4.24 -12.22
C HIS A 127 15.83 4.72 -12.79
N PRO A 128 15.94 5.09 -14.08
CA PRO A 128 17.20 5.52 -14.69
C PRO A 128 17.86 6.72 -13.97
N SER A 129 17.07 7.68 -13.48
CA SER A 129 17.60 8.79 -12.66
C SER A 129 17.91 8.42 -11.21
N CYS A 130 17.37 7.30 -10.68
CA CYS A 130 17.76 6.79 -9.36
C CYS A 130 19.11 6.09 -9.40
N ALA A 131 19.60 5.69 -10.58
CA ALA A 131 20.96 5.19 -10.71
C ALA A 131 22.01 6.24 -10.27
N THR A 132 21.66 7.53 -10.30
CA THR A 132 22.54 8.62 -9.85
C THR A 132 22.23 9.09 -8.42
N MET A 133 21.09 8.71 -7.83
CA MET A 133 20.64 9.20 -6.52
C MET A 133 20.94 8.20 -5.40
N MET A 134 21.77 8.63 -4.45
CA MET A 134 22.32 7.87 -3.33
C MET A 134 21.28 7.33 -2.32
N PHE A 135 20.61 6.21 -2.61
CA PHE A 135 19.84 5.50 -1.60
C PHE A 135 20.31 4.06 -1.42
N LYS A 136 20.42 3.66 -0.14
CA LYS A 136 20.58 2.27 0.27
C LYS A 136 19.48 1.45 -0.40
N ASP A 137 19.87 0.30 -0.95
CA ASP A 137 18.97 -0.61 -1.63
C ASP A 137 17.72 -0.89 -0.78
N PRO A 138 16.49 -0.62 -1.28
CA PRO A 138 15.30 -0.82 -0.47
C PRO A 138 15.10 -2.31 -0.19
N PRO A 139 14.94 -2.72 1.09
CA PRO A 139 14.54 -4.08 1.42
C PRO A 139 13.05 -4.29 1.10
N PRO A 140 12.58 -5.56 1.06
CA PRO A 140 11.16 -5.88 0.87
C PRO A 140 10.27 -5.26 1.94
N VAL A 141 10.73 -5.24 3.19
CA VAL A 141 10.04 -4.63 4.33
C VAL A 141 10.98 -3.65 5.03
N SER A 142 10.47 -2.45 5.34
CA SER A 142 11.22 -1.40 6.04
C SER A 142 10.29 -0.54 6.89
N ILE A 143 10.86 0.32 7.74
CA ILE A 143 10.12 1.45 8.32
C ILE A 143 10.31 2.68 7.43
N LEU A 144 9.19 3.32 7.09
CA LEU A 144 9.15 4.58 6.38
C LEU A 144 8.69 5.67 7.34
N TYR A 145 9.29 6.86 7.24
CA TYR A 145 8.80 8.04 7.96
C TYR A 145 7.94 8.86 7.02
N THR A 146 6.73 9.16 7.46
CA THR A 146 5.71 9.83 6.65
C THR A 146 4.97 10.88 7.46
N ARG A 147 4.22 11.73 6.76
CA ARG A 147 3.32 12.70 7.36
C ARG A 147 1.88 12.23 7.10
N HIS A 148 1.14 11.97 8.17
CA HIS A 148 -0.32 11.95 8.04
C HIS A 148 -0.77 13.35 7.66
N PRO A 149 -1.68 13.51 6.69
CA PRO A 149 -2.23 14.83 6.40
C PRO A 149 -2.79 15.42 7.67
N GLU A 150 -2.52 16.70 7.90
CA GLU A 150 -3.29 17.50 8.84
C GLU A 150 -4.70 17.61 8.26
N VAL A 151 -5.57 16.65 8.61
CA VAL A 151 -6.98 16.72 8.20
C VAL A 151 -7.62 17.77 9.09
N ALA A 152 -8.13 18.84 8.47
CA ALA A 152 -8.91 19.86 9.16
C ALA A 152 -10.03 19.16 9.94
N GLU A 153 -10.05 19.35 11.27
CA GLU A 153 -10.99 18.77 12.24
C GLU A 153 -12.31 18.36 11.58
N GLY A 154 -12.35 17.12 11.09
CA GLY A 154 -13.52 16.57 10.45
C GLY A 154 -14.46 16.17 11.57
N ASN A 155 -15.55 16.91 11.77
CA ASN A 155 -16.52 16.50 12.76
C ASN A 155 -17.11 15.13 12.34
N ILE A 156 -16.86 14.10 13.14
CA ILE A 156 -17.39 12.74 12.99
C ILE A 156 -18.89 12.72 12.69
N GLU A 157 -19.64 13.70 13.20
CA GLU A 157 -21.07 13.90 12.96
C GLU A 157 -21.43 14.02 11.47
N MET A 158 -20.50 14.52 10.63
CA MET A 158 -20.71 14.64 9.19
C MET A 158 -20.46 13.33 8.43
N LEU A 159 -19.69 12.39 8.99
CA LEU A 159 -19.35 11.13 8.31
C LEU A 159 -20.58 10.24 8.13
N GLY A 160 -21.43 10.14 9.15
CA GLY A 160 -22.64 9.31 9.12
C GLY A 160 -23.58 9.63 7.95
N PRO A 161 -24.08 10.88 7.83
CA PRO A 161 -24.98 11.26 6.74
C PRO A 161 -24.34 11.09 5.35
N VAL A 162 -23.05 11.39 5.20
CA VAL A 162 -22.34 11.23 3.92
C VAL A 162 -22.21 9.75 3.56
N PHE A 163 -21.84 8.90 4.52
CA PHE A 163 -21.73 7.46 4.31
C PHE A 163 -23.07 6.84 3.95
N VAL A 164 -24.15 7.17 4.67
CA VAL A 164 -25.50 6.68 4.34
C VAL A 164 -25.87 7.01 2.89
N LYS A 165 -25.69 8.27 2.47
CA LYS A 165 -25.97 8.69 1.10
C LYS A 165 -25.14 7.94 0.05
N MET A 166 -23.86 7.70 0.31
CA MET A 166 -22.98 6.98 -0.62
C MET A 166 -23.30 5.47 -0.65
N ARG A 167 -23.69 4.91 0.49
CA ARG A 167 -24.14 3.52 0.62
C ARG A 167 -25.43 3.28 -0.16
N GLU A 168 -26.42 4.18 -0.06
CA GLU A 168 -27.66 4.09 -0.84
C GLU A 168 -27.36 4.10 -2.35
N ARG A 169 -26.55 5.06 -2.81
CA ARG A 169 -26.12 5.13 -4.21
C ARG A 169 -25.37 3.89 -4.68
N TRP A 170 -24.53 3.32 -3.81
CA TRP A 170 -23.85 2.06 -4.09
C TRP A 170 -24.87 0.93 -4.27
N GLN A 171 -25.81 0.78 -3.33
CA GLN A 171 -26.83 -0.28 -3.36
C GLN A 171 -27.75 -0.20 -4.59
N GLU A 172 -28.02 1.01 -5.09
CA GLU A 172 -28.81 1.25 -6.30
C GLU A 172 -28.02 1.00 -7.61
N SER A 173 -26.68 0.87 -7.53
CA SER A 173 -25.83 0.75 -8.72
C SER A 173 -25.87 -0.64 -9.36
N GLU A 174 -25.69 -0.67 -10.69
CA GLU A 174 -25.51 -1.92 -11.46
C GLU A 174 -24.31 -2.72 -10.95
N THR A 175 -23.20 -2.06 -10.61
CA THR A 175 -22.00 -2.70 -10.05
C THR A 175 -22.28 -3.44 -8.74
N CYS A 176 -23.13 -2.89 -7.87
CA CYS A 176 -23.55 -3.61 -6.65
C CYS A 176 -24.40 -4.84 -6.98
N GLN A 177 -25.32 -4.72 -7.93
CA GLN A 177 -26.15 -5.85 -8.37
C GLN A 177 -25.30 -6.97 -8.97
N GLU A 178 -24.31 -6.62 -9.79
CA GLU A 178 -23.33 -7.57 -10.34
C GLU A 178 -22.50 -8.23 -9.24
N LEU A 179 -22.00 -7.46 -8.25
CA LEU A 179 -21.26 -8.02 -7.13
C LEU A 179 -22.10 -9.05 -6.36
N VAL A 180 -23.36 -8.71 -6.04
CA VAL A 180 -24.29 -9.61 -5.35
C VAL A 180 -24.53 -10.88 -6.18
N SER A 181 -24.76 -10.75 -7.50
CA SER A 181 -24.93 -11.88 -8.42
C SER A 181 -23.73 -12.82 -8.43
N HIS A 182 -22.51 -12.27 -8.49
CA HIS A 182 -21.29 -13.08 -8.42
C HIS A 182 -21.16 -13.78 -7.06
N LEU A 183 -21.31 -13.07 -5.94
CA LEU A 183 -21.15 -13.65 -4.61
C LEU A 183 -22.18 -14.74 -4.28
N THR A 184 -23.40 -14.63 -4.81
CA THR A 184 -24.44 -15.66 -4.63
C THR A 184 -24.19 -16.92 -5.44
N THR A 185 -23.41 -16.84 -6.52
CA THR A 185 -23.09 -17.98 -7.39
C THR A 185 -21.73 -18.60 -7.10
N LEU A 186 -20.84 -17.86 -6.42
CA LEU A 186 -19.53 -18.35 -6.01
C LEU A 186 -19.65 -19.54 -5.05
N ARG A 187 -18.77 -20.52 -5.27
CA ARG A 187 -18.58 -21.66 -4.38
C ARG A 187 -17.23 -21.53 -3.73
N PHE A 188 -17.23 -21.60 -2.40
CA PHE A 188 -16.03 -21.61 -1.60
C PHE A 188 -15.71 -23.04 -1.20
N SER A 189 -14.43 -23.42 -1.27
CA SER A 189 -13.98 -24.74 -0.82
C SER A 189 -14.08 -24.90 0.70
N LEU A 190 -13.98 -23.78 1.42
CA LEU A 190 -14.08 -23.70 2.88
C LEU A 190 -15.06 -22.59 3.27
N PRO A 191 -15.65 -22.66 4.48
CA PRO A 191 -16.48 -21.59 5.02
C PRO A 191 -15.71 -20.26 5.09
N ILE A 192 -16.38 -19.15 4.77
CA ILE A 192 -15.82 -17.80 4.94
C ILE A 192 -16.38 -17.21 6.22
N HIS A 193 -15.49 -16.90 7.16
CA HIS A 193 -15.86 -16.35 8.47
C HIS A 193 -15.54 -14.86 8.59
N LYS A 194 -14.59 -14.35 7.80
CA LYS A 194 -14.14 -12.97 7.87
C LYS A 194 -13.79 -12.39 6.52
N ILE A 195 -13.91 -11.07 6.41
CA ILE A 195 -13.41 -10.25 5.31
C ILE A 195 -12.28 -9.38 5.86
N VAL A 196 -11.14 -9.37 5.17
CA VAL A 196 -10.06 -8.42 5.46
C VAL A 196 -9.91 -7.50 4.26
N ALA A 197 -10.14 -6.20 4.48
CA ALA A 197 -10.09 -5.17 3.47
C ALA A 197 -8.86 -4.28 3.62
N PHE A 198 -8.13 -4.07 2.53
CA PHE A 198 -6.90 -3.27 2.50
C PHE A 198 -7.04 -2.05 1.58
N GLY A 199 -6.57 -0.89 2.05
CA GLY A 199 -6.37 0.26 1.16
C GLY A 199 -7.67 0.92 0.68
N LEU A 200 -8.70 1.00 1.52
CA LEU A 200 -10.00 1.58 1.15
C LEU A 200 -10.00 3.11 1.14
N GLY A 201 -9.03 3.73 1.80
CA GLY A 201 -8.85 5.17 2.00
C GLY A 201 -9.69 5.73 3.14
N THR A 202 -9.31 6.90 3.64
CA THR A 202 -10.07 7.67 4.65
C THR A 202 -11.52 7.92 4.21
N LEU A 203 -12.44 7.88 5.18
CA LEU A 203 -13.83 8.34 5.06
C LEU A 203 -13.94 9.84 5.34
N GLY A 204 -12.92 10.43 5.94
CA GLY A 204 -12.75 11.88 6.11
C GLY A 204 -12.66 12.66 4.80
N LYS A 205 -12.52 13.98 4.96
CA LYS A 205 -12.22 14.87 3.83
C LYS A 205 -10.78 14.65 3.39
N THR A 206 -10.59 14.52 2.08
CA THR A 206 -9.24 14.54 1.49
C THR A 206 -8.66 15.96 1.54
N GLN A 207 -7.38 16.12 1.19
CA GLN A 207 -6.68 17.43 1.22
C GLN A 207 -7.39 18.55 0.45
N ASN A 208 -8.23 18.21 -0.54
CA ASN A 208 -9.04 19.17 -1.29
C ASN A 208 -10.37 19.58 -0.59
N GLY A 209 -10.58 19.13 0.66
CA GLY A 209 -11.78 19.40 1.45
C GLY A 209 -13.01 18.58 1.06
N ARG A 210 -12.89 17.59 0.16
CA ARG A 210 -14.00 16.76 -0.31
C ARG A 210 -13.92 15.34 0.22
N PHE A 211 -15.10 14.75 0.45
CA PHE A 211 -15.24 13.32 0.72
C PHE A 211 -14.95 12.49 -0.51
N SER A 212 -14.19 11.42 -0.32
CA SER A 212 -13.88 10.46 -1.39
C SER A 212 -15.06 9.53 -1.63
N THR A 213 -15.78 9.70 -2.75
CA THR A 213 -16.84 8.76 -3.17
C THR A 213 -16.31 7.33 -3.23
N ARG A 214 -15.11 7.16 -3.80
CA ARG A 214 -14.45 5.86 -3.92
C ARG A 214 -14.26 5.20 -2.55
N SER A 215 -13.81 5.94 -1.54
CA SER A 215 -13.58 5.38 -0.21
C SER A 215 -14.89 4.89 0.38
N HIS A 216 -15.93 5.71 0.39
CA HIS A 216 -17.23 5.35 0.96
C HIS A 216 -17.86 4.15 0.24
N VAL A 217 -17.82 4.13 -1.09
CA VAL A 217 -18.34 3.02 -1.90
C VAL A 217 -17.61 1.71 -1.62
N GLN A 218 -16.27 1.74 -1.47
CA GLN A 218 -15.51 0.54 -1.12
C GLN A 218 -15.90 -0.03 0.25
N HIS A 219 -16.13 0.81 1.26
CA HIS A 219 -16.60 0.37 2.57
C HIS A 219 -18.03 -0.22 2.50
N ALA A 220 -18.93 0.42 1.76
CA ALA A 220 -20.28 -0.08 1.51
C ALA A 220 -20.29 -1.41 0.72
N ALA A 221 -19.32 -1.60 -0.17
CA ALA A 221 -19.11 -2.87 -0.87
C ALA A 221 -18.74 -3.98 0.12
N VAL A 222 -17.86 -3.73 1.10
CA VAL A 222 -17.54 -4.70 2.16
C VAL A 222 -18.77 -5.06 3.00
N GLU A 223 -19.58 -4.07 3.38
CA GLU A 223 -20.87 -4.31 4.05
C GLU A 223 -21.79 -5.24 3.24
N THR A 224 -21.86 -4.99 1.93
CA THR A 224 -22.66 -5.79 0.99
C THR A 224 -22.14 -7.21 0.92
N MET A 225 -20.82 -7.39 0.78
CA MET A 225 -20.19 -8.72 0.74
C MET A 225 -20.49 -9.53 2.00
N ALA A 226 -20.28 -8.93 3.18
CA ALA A 226 -20.55 -9.59 4.46
C ALA A 226 -22.02 -10.02 4.57
N THR A 227 -22.95 -9.15 4.14
CA THR A 227 -24.38 -9.45 4.17
C THR A 227 -24.75 -10.59 3.22
N VAL A 228 -24.24 -10.58 1.99
CA VAL A 228 -24.56 -11.61 0.99
C VAL A 228 -23.99 -12.96 1.39
N LEU A 229 -22.73 -13.00 1.83
CA LEU A 229 -22.05 -14.24 2.23
C LEU A 229 -22.63 -14.84 3.51
N ALA A 230 -23.09 -14.02 4.47
CA ALA A 230 -23.80 -14.52 5.63
C ALA A 230 -25.16 -15.14 5.24
N LYS A 231 -25.90 -14.49 4.33
CA LYS A 231 -27.21 -14.98 3.83
C LYS A 231 -27.09 -16.24 2.98
N SER A 232 -26.00 -16.43 2.24
CA SER A 232 -25.78 -17.65 1.45
C SER A 232 -25.45 -18.87 2.30
N GLY A 233 -25.24 -18.69 3.62
CA GLY A 233 -24.93 -19.78 4.55
C GLY A 233 -23.46 -20.23 4.49
N VAL A 234 -22.61 -19.56 3.70
CA VAL A 234 -21.18 -19.88 3.55
C VAL A 234 -20.43 -19.79 4.88
N SER A 235 -20.89 -18.94 5.80
CA SER A 235 -20.33 -18.80 7.15
C SER A 235 -20.87 -19.82 8.17
N GLY A 236 -21.69 -20.80 7.74
CA GLY A 236 -22.34 -21.75 8.64
C GLY A 236 -23.37 -21.08 9.58
N GLY A 237 -24.02 -20.00 9.11
CA GLY A 237 -25.01 -19.24 9.88
C GLY A 237 -24.42 -18.25 10.89
N LYS A 238 -23.10 -18.05 10.87
CA LYS A 238 -22.42 -17.05 11.71
C LYS A 238 -22.35 -15.68 11.03
N ARG A 239 -22.21 -14.63 11.84
CA ARG A 239 -21.85 -13.30 11.33
C ARG A 239 -20.46 -13.36 10.69
N ILE A 240 -20.26 -12.57 9.64
CA ILE A 240 -18.94 -12.39 9.01
C ILE A 240 -18.27 -11.17 9.63
N ASP A 241 -17.09 -11.38 10.21
CA ASP A 241 -16.29 -10.29 10.77
C ASP A 241 -15.63 -9.49 9.65
N CYS A 242 -15.55 -8.17 9.80
CA CYS A 242 -15.02 -7.28 8.77
C CYS A 242 -13.89 -6.44 9.35
N TYR A 243 -12.67 -6.75 8.90
CA TYR A 243 -11.44 -6.08 9.30
C TYR A 243 -10.98 -5.11 8.22
N PHE A 244 -10.49 -3.95 8.63
CA PHE A 244 -10.06 -2.89 7.71
C PHE A 244 -8.67 -2.40 8.08
N GLN A 245 -7.71 -2.49 7.17
CA GLN A 245 -6.39 -1.92 7.36
C GLN A 245 -6.11 -0.88 6.28
N ASP A 246 -5.95 0.38 6.70
CA ASP A 246 -5.55 1.48 5.83
C ASP A 246 -4.63 2.45 6.57
N PRO A 247 -3.47 2.82 6.00
CA PRO A 247 -2.56 3.78 6.63
C PRO A 247 -3.13 5.21 6.70
N TRP A 248 -4.26 5.49 6.07
CA TRP A 248 -4.92 6.80 6.07
C TRP A 248 -6.08 6.92 7.06
N TYR A 249 -6.37 5.89 7.87
CA TYR A 249 -7.37 6.04 8.91
C TYR A 249 -6.86 6.92 10.04
N ASP A 250 -7.62 7.98 10.34
CA ASP A 250 -7.45 8.80 11.53
C ASP A 250 -8.35 8.32 12.69
N GLU A 251 -8.33 9.02 13.82
CA GLU A 251 -9.18 8.69 14.97
C GLU A 251 -10.69 8.77 14.65
N ASN A 252 -11.11 9.68 13.77
CA ASN A 252 -12.52 9.83 13.40
C ASN A 252 -12.96 8.68 12.49
N ASP A 253 -12.12 8.27 11.54
CA ASP A 253 -12.32 7.08 10.73
C ASP A 253 -12.47 5.85 11.63
N VAL A 254 -11.53 5.64 12.55
CA VAL A 254 -11.55 4.49 13.48
C VAL A 254 -12.83 4.48 14.32
N ARG A 255 -13.17 5.62 14.96
CA ARG A 255 -14.41 5.74 15.76
C ARG A 255 -15.66 5.50 14.93
N PHE A 256 -15.72 6.04 13.71
CA PHE A 256 -16.86 5.88 12.83
C PHE A 256 -17.01 4.42 12.36
N LEU A 257 -15.92 3.77 11.94
CA LEU A 257 -15.93 2.35 11.54
C LEU A 257 -16.43 1.46 12.68
N HIS A 258 -15.95 1.68 13.91
CA HIS A 258 -16.48 0.98 15.08
C HIS A 258 -17.98 1.23 15.30
N SER A 259 -18.45 2.47 15.11
CA SER A 259 -19.87 2.82 15.29
C SER A 259 -20.81 2.08 14.35
N ILE A 260 -20.32 1.66 13.17
CA ILE A 260 -21.07 0.86 12.20
C ILE A 260 -20.74 -0.64 12.26
N GLY A 261 -20.04 -1.08 13.29
CA GLY A 261 -19.77 -2.50 13.58
C GLY A 261 -18.59 -3.11 12.81
N PHE A 262 -17.73 -2.27 12.23
CA PHE A 262 -16.48 -2.68 11.57
C PHE A 262 -15.29 -2.63 12.54
N GLN A 263 -14.22 -3.35 12.18
CA GLN A 263 -13.03 -3.51 13.01
C GLN A 263 -11.79 -2.98 12.27
N PRO A 264 -11.46 -1.68 12.39
CA PRO A 264 -10.18 -1.18 11.91
C PRO A 264 -9.02 -1.85 12.64
N LEU A 265 -7.95 -2.15 11.91
CA LEU A 265 -6.73 -2.79 12.40
C LEU A 265 -5.50 -1.95 12.04
N ASN A 266 -4.53 -1.91 12.95
CA ASN A 266 -3.22 -1.35 12.68
C ASN A 266 -2.38 -2.30 11.81
N ASP A 267 -1.47 -1.74 11.02
CA ASP A 267 -0.49 -2.51 10.24
C ASP A 267 0.56 -3.14 11.18
N PRO A 268 0.88 -4.46 11.06
CA PRO A 268 0.50 -5.43 10.03
C PRO A 268 -0.64 -6.40 10.39
N LYS A 269 -1.46 -6.10 11.40
CA LYS A 269 -2.46 -7.04 11.94
C LYS A 269 -3.49 -7.50 10.91
N GLY A 270 -3.89 -6.65 9.98
CA GLY A 270 -4.76 -7.05 8.88
C GLY A 270 -4.16 -8.18 8.04
N PHE A 271 -2.86 -8.13 7.75
CA PHE A 271 -2.18 -9.23 7.06
C PHE A 271 -2.11 -10.50 7.92
N LEU A 272 -1.91 -10.35 9.22
CA LEU A 272 -1.85 -11.47 10.15
C LEU A 272 -3.21 -12.17 10.34
N GLU A 273 -4.31 -11.44 10.17
CA GLU A 273 -5.68 -11.98 10.19
C GLU A 273 -6.05 -12.85 8.99
N ILE A 274 -5.19 -12.94 7.96
CA ILE A 274 -5.50 -13.73 6.77
C ILE A 274 -5.27 -15.22 7.05
N ASP A 275 -6.31 -16.02 6.83
CA ASP A 275 -6.28 -17.48 6.85
C ASP A 275 -7.15 -18.06 5.73
N GLU A 276 -7.25 -19.38 5.63
CA GLU A 276 -8.04 -20.10 4.63
C GLU A 276 -9.56 -19.84 4.71
N HIS A 277 -10.05 -19.23 5.80
CA HIS A 277 -11.44 -18.83 6.01
C HIS A 277 -11.69 -17.33 5.75
N THR A 278 -10.71 -16.63 5.18
CA THR A 278 -10.79 -15.20 4.86
C THR A 278 -11.20 -14.97 3.41
N LEU A 279 -12.05 -13.96 3.18
CA LEU A 279 -12.14 -13.27 1.89
C LEU A 279 -11.32 -11.98 1.96
N VAL A 280 -10.33 -11.83 1.10
CA VAL A 280 -9.54 -10.59 1.02
C VAL A 280 -10.14 -9.63 0.01
N PHE A 281 -10.30 -8.36 0.38
CA PHE A 281 -10.75 -7.29 -0.54
C PHE A 281 -9.67 -6.22 -0.69
N SER A 282 -9.16 -6.06 -1.92
CA SER A 282 -8.04 -5.15 -2.19
C SER A 282 -8.08 -4.67 -3.64
N VAL A 283 -8.77 -3.55 -3.89
CA VAL A 283 -8.97 -3.03 -5.25
C VAL A 283 -7.77 -2.23 -5.73
N SER A 284 -7.37 -1.18 -5.01
CA SER A 284 -6.29 -0.27 -5.45
C SER A 284 -5.40 0.18 -4.28
N PRO A 285 -4.70 -0.76 -3.61
CA PRO A 285 -3.73 -0.43 -2.57
C PRO A 285 -2.45 0.17 -3.18
N ASN A 286 -1.74 0.97 -2.39
CA ASN A 286 -0.39 1.43 -2.72
C ASN A 286 0.71 0.46 -2.25
N VAL A 287 0.32 -0.68 -1.67
CA VAL A 287 1.21 -1.75 -1.18
C VAL A 287 0.94 -3.05 -1.96
N PRO A 288 1.90 -3.97 -2.09
CA PRO A 288 1.77 -5.18 -2.91
C PRO A 288 0.96 -6.28 -2.20
N VAL A 289 -0.30 -6.01 -1.84
CA VAL A 289 -1.18 -6.95 -1.12
C VAL A 289 -1.17 -8.34 -1.74
N LYS A 290 -1.22 -8.44 -3.07
CA LYS A 290 -1.22 -9.73 -3.78
C LYS A 290 0.03 -10.58 -3.49
N GLN A 291 1.20 -9.95 -3.42
CA GLN A 291 2.47 -10.65 -3.14
C GLN A 291 2.58 -10.98 -1.65
N ILE A 292 2.17 -10.04 -0.78
CA ILE A 292 2.14 -10.28 0.66
C ILE A 292 1.25 -11.48 0.99
N VAL A 293 0.02 -11.50 0.47
CA VAL A 293 -0.92 -12.62 0.66
C VAL A 293 -0.35 -13.95 0.17
N ALA A 294 0.34 -13.94 -0.99
CA ALA A 294 0.95 -15.14 -1.56
C ALA A 294 2.05 -15.73 -0.66
N ASP A 295 2.79 -14.89 0.07
CA ASP A 295 3.86 -15.29 0.99
C ASP A 295 3.35 -15.70 2.39
N LEU A 296 2.14 -15.28 2.76
CA LEU A 296 1.58 -15.50 4.09
C LEU A 296 0.75 -16.77 4.22
N GLN A 297 -0.42 -16.78 3.58
CA GLN A 297 -1.40 -17.85 3.61
C GLN A 297 -2.45 -17.53 2.54
N TRP A 298 -2.82 -18.53 1.74
CA TRP A 298 -3.81 -18.35 0.69
C TRP A 298 -5.21 -18.23 1.31
N PRO A 299 -5.94 -17.12 1.05
CA PRO A 299 -7.28 -16.95 1.56
C PRO A 299 -8.27 -17.84 0.81
N GLY A 300 -9.45 -18.06 1.39
CA GLY A 300 -10.53 -18.78 0.73
C GLY A 300 -11.02 -18.08 -0.55
N ALA A 301 -10.90 -16.75 -0.62
CA ALA A 301 -11.07 -15.97 -1.84
C ALA A 301 -10.39 -14.60 -1.77
N MET A 302 -10.16 -13.98 -2.92
CA MET A 302 -9.68 -12.60 -3.00
C MET A 302 -10.37 -11.84 -4.14
N ILE A 303 -10.82 -10.63 -3.86
CA ILE A 303 -11.37 -9.68 -4.84
C ILE A 303 -10.38 -8.54 -4.99
N TRP A 304 -9.92 -8.31 -6.22
CA TRP A 304 -8.93 -7.28 -6.55
C TRP A 304 -9.19 -6.64 -7.91
N ASN A 305 -8.41 -5.60 -8.26
CA ASN A 305 -8.40 -5.04 -9.62
C ASN A 305 -7.89 -6.05 -10.65
N THR A 306 -8.61 -6.16 -11.77
CA THR A 306 -8.26 -6.98 -12.94
C THR A 306 -6.80 -6.81 -13.30
N VAL A 307 -6.09 -7.93 -13.39
CA VAL A 307 -4.70 -7.95 -13.90
C VAL A 307 -4.80 -8.03 -15.41
N CYS A 308 -4.52 -6.93 -16.10
CA CYS A 308 -4.34 -6.96 -17.55
C CYS A 308 -3.03 -7.74 -17.82
N GLY A 309 -3.09 -8.77 -18.67
CA GLY A 309 -1.94 -9.65 -18.97
C GLY A 309 -0.74 -8.93 -19.61
N GLU A 310 -0.96 -7.71 -20.08
CA GLU A 310 0.09 -6.75 -20.36
C GLU A 310 0.21 -5.84 -19.14
N GLU A 311 0.95 -6.25 -18.12
CA GLU A 311 1.68 -5.25 -17.36
C GLU A 311 2.57 -4.59 -18.42
N GLU A 312 2.15 -3.44 -18.94
CA GLU A 312 3.00 -2.59 -19.77
C GLU A 312 4.35 -2.62 -19.08
N ARG A 313 5.36 -3.25 -19.71
CA ARG A 313 6.74 -3.11 -19.25
C ARG A 313 6.89 -1.61 -19.04
N LYS A 314 7.03 -1.18 -17.79
CA LYS A 314 7.10 0.23 -17.44
C LYS A 314 8.34 0.78 -18.13
N GLN A 315 8.17 1.18 -19.37
CA GLN A 315 9.22 1.72 -20.19
C GLN A 315 9.32 3.16 -19.75
N TRP A 316 10.39 3.47 -19.05
CA TRP A 316 10.73 4.84 -18.72
C TRP A 316 10.77 5.66 -20.00
N LYS A 317 9.77 6.52 -20.20
CA LYS A 317 9.73 7.46 -21.33
C LYS A 317 10.36 8.76 -20.89
N ARG A 318 11.52 9.09 -21.46
CA ARG A 318 12.16 10.40 -21.27
C ARG A 318 11.27 11.48 -21.88
N ARG A 319 10.82 12.45 -21.07
CA ARG A 319 10.10 13.63 -21.56
C ARG A 319 10.77 14.90 -21.04
N LEU A 320 10.68 15.94 -21.85
CA LEU A 320 11.11 17.29 -21.51
C LEU A 320 9.85 18.09 -21.15
N ARG A 321 9.79 18.66 -19.94
CA ARG A 321 8.81 19.68 -19.59
C ARG A 321 9.58 20.92 -19.18
N ASN A 322 9.39 22.02 -19.92
CA ASN A 322 10.02 23.31 -19.63
C ASN A 322 11.56 23.26 -19.52
N GLY A 323 12.23 22.35 -20.24
CA GLY A 323 13.69 22.17 -20.17
C GLY A 323 14.17 21.20 -19.09
N GLU A 324 13.28 20.72 -18.22
CA GLU A 324 13.58 19.69 -17.23
C GLU A 324 13.24 18.29 -17.78
N GLU A 325 14.20 17.38 -17.66
CA GLU A 325 14.02 15.96 -18.00
C GLU A 325 13.27 15.24 -16.87
N PHE A 326 12.18 14.55 -17.21
CA PHE A 326 11.50 13.66 -16.29
C PHE A 326 11.14 12.35 -17.00
N TRP A 327 11.16 11.25 -16.25
CA TRP A 327 10.86 9.93 -16.75
C TRP A 327 9.48 9.49 -16.26
N LEU A 328 8.63 8.99 -17.17
CA LEU A 328 7.34 8.41 -16.84
C LEU A 328 7.41 6.89 -16.96
N GLY A 329 6.97 6.19 -15.92
CA GLY A 329 6.83 4.73 -15.85
C GLY A 329 5.68 4.34 -14.93
#